data_AF-A0A382AIQ2-F1
#
_entry.id   AF-A0A382AIQ2-F1
#
_cell.length_a   1.000
_cell.length_b   1.000
_cell.length_c   1.000
_cell.angle_alpha   90.00
_cell.angle_beta   90.00
_cell.angle_gamma   90.00
#
_symmetry.space_group_name_H-M   'P 1'
#
loop_
_entity.id
_entity.type
_entity.pdbx_description
1 polymer ?
#
loop_
_entity_poly.entity_id
_entity_poly.type
_entity_poly.pdbx_seq_one_letter_code
_entity_poly.pdbx_strand_id
1 'polypeptide(L)'
;MALNLEPIYQDIFAKLKTRKKFIIRSIEKNLLTIEQDEEICGQKEPKVFEFKSPKEFEEFIHSENTIEADIIRQLEGNKMPYR
;
A
#
# COMPACT_ATOMS: atom_id res chain seq x y z
N MET A 1 11.84 7.92 -26.50
CA MET A 1 10.99 6.75 -26.23
C MET A 1 10.23 7.05 -24.96
N ALA A 2 8.90 7.13 -25.01
CA ALA A 2 8.10 7.32 -23.81
C ALA A 2 8.30 6.09 -22.91
N LEU A 3 8.90 6.29 -21.73
CA LEU A 3 9.02 5.24 -20.73
C LEU A 3 7.60 4.93 -20.27
N ASN A 4 7.02 3.81 -20.71
CA ASN A 4 5.75 3.33 -20.21
C ASN A 4 5.97 2.87 -18.76
N LEU A 5 5.65 3.73 -17.80
CA LEU A 5 5.83 3.47 -16.37
C LEU A 5 4.70 2.61 -15.78
N GLU A 6 3.58 2.47 -16.48
CA GLU A 6 2.43 1.66 -16.10
C GLU A 6 2.78 0.22 -15.68
N PRO A 7 3.53 -0.59 -16.46
CA PRO A 7 3.89 -1.95 -16.05
C PRO A 7 4.77 -1.99 -14.80
N ILE A 8 5.60 -0.96 -14.58
CA ILE A 8 6.45 -0.88 -13.39
C ILE A 8 5.58 -0.64 -12.15
N TYR A 9 4.66 0.33 -12.22
CA TYR A 9 3.74 0.59 -11.12
C TYR A 9 2.83 -0.62 -10.82
N GLN A 10 2.38 -1.34 -11.84
CA GLN A 10 1.62 -2.57 -11.63
C GLN A 10 2.42 -3.68 -10.94
N ASP A 11 3.68 -3.88 -11.33
CA ASP A 11 4.56 -4.88 -10.68
C ASP A 11 4.82 -4.55 -9.21
N ILE A 12 5.08 -3.27 -8.89
CA ILE A 12 5.28 -2.84 -7.50
C ILE A 12 3.98 -3.01 -6.71
N PHE A 13 2.84 -2.61 -7.29
CA PHE A 13 1.53 -2.73 -6.63
C PHE A 13 1.14 -4.17 -6.31
N ALA A 14 1.50 -5.13 -7.18
CA ALA A 14 1.27 -6.55 -6.93
C ALA A 14 2.02 -7.10 -5.69
N LYS A 15 3.08 -6.41 -5.22
CA LYS A 15 3.83 -6.79 -4.01
C LYS A 15 3.17 -6.31 -2.72
N LEU A 16 2.11 -5.51 -2.81
CA LEU A 16 1.37 -5.02 -1.64
C LEU A 16 0.60 -6.16 -0.98
N LYS A 17 0.98 -6.50 0.25
CA LYS A 17 0.44 -7.58 1.07
C LYS A 17 -0.15 -6.99 2.34
N THR A 18 -1.24 -6.24 2.17
CA THR A 18 -1.91 -5.58 3.29
C THR A 18 -3.36 -6.00 3.38
N ARG A 19 -3.95 -5.90 4.57
CA ARG A 19 -5.39 -6.10 4.76
C ARG A 19 -6.22 -4.90 4.32
N LYS A 20 -5.57 -3.73 4.19
CA LYS A 20 -6.18 -2.51 3.66
C LYS A 20 -6.34 -2.64 2.15
N LYS A 21 -7.44 -2.13 1.64
CA LYS A 21 -7.74 -2.18 0.21
C LYS A 21 -7.22 -0.91 -0.44
N PHE A 22 -6.25 -1.06 -1.33
CA PHE A 22 -5.75 0.04 -2.16
C PHE A 22 -6.21 -0.17 -3.60
N ILE A 23 -6.42 0.91 -4.34
CA ILE A 23 -6.85 0.90 -5.74
C ILE A 23 -6.04 1.96 -6.50
N ILE A 24 -5.48 1.61 -7.65
CA ILE A 24 -4.85 2.59 -8.54
C ILE A 24 -5.95 3.40 -9.23
N ARG A 25 -5.97 4.71 -9.02
CA ARG A 25 -6.97 5.62 -9.58
C ARG A 25 -6.54 6.22 -10.91
N SER A 26 -5.27 6.60 -11.04
CA SER A 26 -4.72 7.15 -12.28
C SER A 26 -3.20 7.02 -12.35
N ILE A 27 -2.66 6.93 -13.57
CA ILE A 27 -1.22 6.96 -13.87
C ILE A 27 -1.01 8.01 -14.96
N GLU A 28 -0.64 9.23 -14.59
CA GLU A 28 -0.47 10.34 -15.53
C GLU A 28 0.98 10.77 -15.64
N LYS A 29 1.65 10.39 -16.75
CA LYS A 29 2.97 10.84 -17.25
C LYS A 29 4.19 10.75 -16.30
N ASN A 30 4.00 10.64 -15.00
CA ASN A 30 4.96 10.46 -13.89
C ASN A 30 4.27 10.46 -12.49
N LEU A 31 2.97 10.75 -12.42
CA LEU A 31 2.20 10.76 -11.18
C LEU A 31 1.35 9.50 -11.08
N LEU A 32 1.55 8.72 -10.01
CA LEU A 32 0.68 7.61 -9.64
C LEU A 32 -0.26 8.10 -8.53
N THR A 33 -1.56 8.00 -8.78
CA THR A 33 -2.58 8.26 -7.76
C THR A 33 -3.17 6.93 -7.32
N ILE A 34 -3.05 6.60 -6.04
CA ILE A 34 -3.74 5.46 -5.43
C ILE A 34 -4.76 5.96 -4.41
N GLU A 35 -5.79 5.17 -4.21
CA GLU A 35 -6.85 5.42 -3.24
C GLU A 35 -6.91 4.26 -2.25
N GLN A 36 -6.93 4.58 -0.96
CA GLN A 36 -7.17 3.61 0.10
C GLN A 36 -8.66 3.59 0.42
N ASP A 37 -9.30 2.47 0.09
CA ASP A 37 -10.71 2.17 0.35
C ASP A 37 -10.81 1.62 1.78
N GLU A 38 -10.74 2.51 2.77
CA GLU A 38 -10.97 2.19 4.18
C GLU A 38 -12.45 2.42 4.52
N GLU A 39 -13.23 1.35 4.60
CA GLU A 39 -14.61 1.41 5.09
C GLU A 39 -14.60 1.30 6.63
N ILE A 40 -14.35 2.43 7.30
CA ILE A 40 -14.35 2.50 8.77
C ILE A 40 -15.67 3.16 9.22
N CYS A 41 -16.57 2.36 9.79
CA CYS A 41 -17.73 2.77 10.58
C CYS A 41 -18.48 4.04 10.11
N GLY A 42 -18.95 4.05 8.86
CA GLY A 42 -19.95 5.03 8.38
C GLY A 42 -19.44 6.40 7.91
N GLN A 43 -18.12 6.64 7.89
CA GLN A 43 -17.53 7.81 7.21
C GLN A 43 -16.56 7.35 6.13
N LYS A 44 -16.91 7.67 4.87
CA LYS A 44 -16.19 7.25 3.68
C LYS A 44 -15.34 8.41 3.18
N GLU A 45 -14.25 8.70 3.86
CA GLU A 45 -13.21 9.61 3.34
C GLU A 45 -12.10 8.74 2.71
N PRO A 46 -12.15 8.49 1.39
CA PRO A 46 -11.11 7.74 0.71
C PRO A 46 -9.79 8.51 0.83
N LYS A 47 -8.77 7.87 1.38
CA LYS A 47 -7.46 8.50 1.53
C LYS A 47 -6.71 8.37 0.20
N VAL A 48 -6.54 9.50 -0.47
CA VAL A 48 -5.84 9.57 -1.75
C VAL A 48 -4.35 9.81 -1.49
N PHE A 49 -3.49 9.03 -2.14
CA PHE A 49 -2.05 9.18 -2.10
C PHE A 49 -1.52 9.42 -3.52
N GLU A 50 -0.60 10.36 -3.64
CA GLU A 50 0.00 10.77 -4.89
C GLU A 50 1.52 10.55 -4.83
N PHE A 51 2.05 9.78 -5.77
CA PHE A 51 3.47 9.47 -5.85
C PHE A 51 4.05 10.04 -7.14
N LYS A 52 5.13 10.80 -7.02
CA LYS A 52 5.79 11.44 -8.18
C LYS A 52 6.87 10.56 -8.79
N SER A 53 7.20 9.44 -8.15
CA SER A 53 8.24 8.52 -8.58
C SER A 53 7.92 7.07 -8.20
N PRO A 54 8.34 6.08 -9.01
CA PRO A 54 8.19 4.66 -8.69
C PRO A 54 8.94 4.26 -7.42
N LYS A 55 10.05 4.95 -7.11
CA LYS A 55 10.81 4.72 -5.87
C LYS A 55 10.01 5.09 -4.61
N GLU A 56 9.35 6.25 -4.61
CA GLU A 56 8.49 6.66 -3.49
C GLU A 56 7.35 5.67 -3.26
N PHE A 57 6.79 5.15 -4.36
CA PHE A 57 5.75 4.14 -4.30
C PHE A 57 6.26 2.79 -3.77
N GLU A 58 7.46 2.35 -4.17
CA GLU A 58 8.08 1.15 -3.64
C GLU A 58 8.36 1.26 -2.13
N GLU A 59 8.88 2.40 -1.67
CA GLU A 59 9.10 2.67 -0.24
C GLU A 59 7.78 2.65 0.55
N PHE A 60 6.71 3.21 -0.01
CA PHE A 60 5.37 3.14 0.58
C PHE A 60 4.89 1.70 0.73
N ILE A 61 4.98 0.89 -0.33
CA ILE A 61 4.58 -0.52 -0.30
C ILE A 61 5.41 -1.32 0.70
N HIS A 62 6.72 -1.07 0.75
CA HIS A 62 7.60 -1.73 1.73
C HIS A 62 7.22 -1.35 3.17
N SER A 63 6.92 -0.08 3.42
CA SER A 63 6.49 0.41 4.73
C SER A 63 5.16 -0.23 5.15
N GLU A 64 4.13 -0.20 4.30
CA GLU A 64 2.83 -0.79 4.62
C GLU A 64 2.92 -2.31 4.84
N ASN A 65 3.73 -3.02 4.06
CA ASN A 65 3.99 -4.45 4.28
C ASN A 65 4.67 -4.72 5.63
N THR A 66 5.61 -3.85 6.03
CA THR A 66 6.31 -3.97 7.32
C THR A 66 5.35 -3.71 8.47
N ILE A 67 4.49 -2.70 8.35
CA ILE A 67 3.45 -2.38 9.33
C ILE A 67 2.49 -3.57 9.47
N GLU A 68 1.97 -4.11 8.37
CA GLU A 68 1.08 -5.27 8.46
C GLU A 68 1.75 -6.52 9.00
N ALA A 69 3.01 -6.77 8.65
CA ALA A 69 3.78 -7.86 9.24
C ALA A 69 3.96 -7.68 10.75
N ASP A 70 4.19 -6.45 11.22
CA ASP A 70 4.29 -6.15 12.64
C ASP A 70 2.92 -6.32 13.36
N ILE A 71 1.83 -5.83 12.76
CA ILE A 71 0.48 -6.02 13.28
C ILE A 71 0.13 -7.51 13.36
N ILE A 72 0.49 -8.30 12.35
CA ILE A 72 0.30 -9.76 12.37
C ILE A 72 1.10 -10.38 13.53
N ARG A 73 2.37 -10.01 13.71
CA ARG A 73 3.20 -10.49 14.83
C ARG A 73 2.60 -10.12 16.19
N GLN A 74 2.04 -8.91 16.33
CA GLN A 74 1.37 -8.48 17.55
C GLN A 74 0.06 -9.23 17.79
N LEU A 75 -0.75 -9.44 16.74
CA LEU A 75 -2.03 -10.17 16.80
C LEU A 75 -1.85 -11.67 17.06
N GLU A 76 -0.80 -12.29 16.50
CA GLU A 76 -0.45 -13.69 16.76
C GLU A 76 -0.02 -13.92 18.21
N GLY A 77 0.18 -12.83 18.96
CA GLY A 77 0.41 -12.86 20.39
C GLY A 77 1.84 -13.25 20.71
N ASN A 78 2.45 -12.44 21.56
CA ASN A 78 3.54 -12.89 22.42
C ASN A 78 3.05 -14.16 23.13
N LYS A 79 3.43 -15.34 22.63
CA LYS A 79 3.33 -16.60 23.38
C LYS A 79 4.24 -16.41 24.59
N MET A 80 3.73 -15.73 25.62
CA MET A 80 4.34 -15.74 26.93
C MET A 80 4.42 -17.21 27.31
N PRO A 81 5.63 -17.76 27.52
CA PRO A 81 5.74 -19.09 28.08
C PRO A 81 5.20 -18.97 29.50
N TYR A 82 3.92 -19.28 29.70
CA TYR A 82 3.41 -19.53 31.03
C TYR A 82 4.27 -20.66 31.60
N ARG A 83 5.13 -20.31 32.55
CA ARG A 83 5.90 -21.24 33.37
C ARG A 83 5.64 -20.91 34.83
#